data_AF-A0A1W7MEP6-F1
#
_entry.id   AF-A0A1W7MEP6-F1
#
_cell.length_a   1.000
_cell.length_b   1.000
_cell.length_c   1.000
_cell.angle_alpha   90.00
_cell.angle_beta   90.00
_cell.angle_gamma   90.00
#
_symmetry.space_group_name_H-M   'P 1'
#
loop_
_entity.id
_entity.type
_entity.pdbx_description
1 polymer ?
#
loop_
_entity_poly.entity_id
_entity_poly.type
_entity_poly.pdbx_seq_one_letter_code
_entity_poly.pdbx_strand_id
1 'polypeptide(L)'
;MHKGSLVSPCAAPYIAAMPHIPSMDTDQARYFSQQAGRHVSAPHVATARFAIGDVVKHRLFDFRGVIFDIDPVFANSDEWYESIPADMRPPRDQPFYHLLAENEESSYVAYVSQQNLMADPDTGPVEHPSLDEMFDGYRNGRYRLRRSLSH
;
A
#
# COMPACT_ATOMS: atom_id res chain seq x y z
N MET A 1 -39.51 -32.63 -64.00
CA MET A 1 -40.24 -32.50 -62.73
C MET A 1 -39.23 -32.71 -61.61
N HIS A 2 -38.95 -31.66 -60.85
CA HIS A 2 -37.81 -31.54 -59.96
C HIS A 2 -38.20 -31.60 -58.48
N LYS A 3 -37.36 -32.32 -57.73
CA LYS A 3 -36.93 -32.13 -56.33
C LYS A 3 -37.94 -32.39 -55.19
N GLY A 4 -37.43 -33.06 -54.15
CA GLY A 4 -38.05 -33.04 -52.82
C GLY A 4 -37.55 -34.13 -51.87
N SER A 5 -36.24 -34.23 -51.65
CA SER A 5 -35.62 -35.09 -50.63
C SER A 5 -36.07 -34.64 -49.23
N LEU A 6 -36.76 -35.51 -48.48
CA LEU A 6 -37.00 -35.30 -47.05
C LEU A 6 -35.72 -35.63 -46.28
N VAL A 7 -34.98 -34.58 -45.95
CA VAL A 7 -33.93 -34.62 -44.92
C VAL A 7 -34.54 -34.15 -43.60
N SER A 8 -34.53 -35.02 -42.59
CA SER A 8 -34.88 -34.67 -41.21
C SER A 8 -33.95 -33.58 -40.67
N PRO A 9 -34.48 -32.61 -39.90
CA PRO A 9 -33.64 -31.61 -39.25
C PRO A 9 -32.86 -32.20 -38.07
N CYS A 10 -31.58 -31.84 -38.07
CA CYS A 10 -30.57 -32.00 -37.03
C CYS A 10 -31.09 -31.64 -35.62
N ALA A 11 -30.96 -32.55 -34.66
CA ALA A 11 -31.13 -32.24 -33.24
C ALA A 11 -29.91 -31.44 -32.76
N ALA A 12 -30.14 -30.18 -32.38
CA ALA A 12 -29.14 -29.33 -31.75
C ALA A 12 -28.78 -29.85 -30.33
N PRO A 13 -27.54 -29.67 -29.86
CA PRO A 13 -27.09 -30.23 -28.59
C PRO A 13 -27.76 -29.52 -27.40
N TYR A 14 -28.29 -30.30 -26.47
CA TYR A 14 -28.67 -29.83 -25.14
C TYR A 14 -27.37 -29.54 -24.37
N ILE A 15 -26.91 -28.28 -24.41
CA ILE A 15 -25.84 -27.81 -23.54
C ILE A 15 -26.41 -27.81 -22.13
N ALA A 16 -26.04 -28.81 -21.33
CA ALA A 16 -26.31 -28.81 -19.91
C ALA A 16 -25.70 -27.53 -19.33
N ALA A 17 -26.54 -26.68 -18.73
CA ALA A 17 -26.10 -25.52 -17.98
C ALA A 17 -25.13 -26.00 -16.90
N MET A 18 -23.84 -25.69 -17.07
CA MET A 18 -22.85 -25.88 -16.03
C MET A 18 -23.30 -25.05 -14.83
N PRO A 19 -23.25 -25.59 -13.59
CA PRO A 19 -23.52 -24.79 -12.42
C PRO A 19 -22.59 -23.57 -12.44
N HIS A 20 -23.18 -22.37 -12.38
CA HIS A 20 -22.43 -21.14 -12.20
C HIS A 20 -21.66 -21.28 -10.88
N ILE A 21 -20.36 -21.57 -10.97
CA ILE A 21 -19.45 -21.46 -9.84
C ILE A 21 -19.40 -19.96 -9.55
N PRO A 22 -19.91 -19.46 -8.41
CA PRO A 22 -19.71 -18.07 -8.05
C PRO A 22 -18.20 -17.84 -7.99
N SER A 23 -17.69 -16.92 -8.79
CA SER A 23 -16.29 -16.50 -8.73
C SER A 23 -15.96 -16.21 -7.27
N MET A 24 -15.09 -17.03 -6.68
CA MET A 24 -14.52 -16.75 -5.37
C MET A 24 -13.63 -15.51 -5.53
N ASP A 25 -14.23 -14.34 -5.30
CA ASP A 25 -13.51 -13.11 -5.05
C ASP A 25 -12.87 -13.26 -3.66
N THR A 26 -11.73 -13.95 -3.63
CA THR A 26 -10.98 -14.26 -2.41
C THR A 26 -9.53 -13.86 -2.64
N ASP A 27 -9.32 -12.60 -3.01
CA ASP A 27 -7.99 -12.04 -3.24
C ASP A 27 -7.66 -10.92 -2.23
N GLN A 28 -7.96 -11.15 -0.95
CA GLN A 28 -7.56 -10.23 0.12
C GLN A 28 -6.85 -10.96 1.26
N ALA A 29 -5.67 -10.45 1.62
CA ALA A 29 -4.94 -10.84 2.81
C ALA A 29 -5.52 -10.10 4.02
N ARG A 30 -5.88 -10.84 5.07
CA ARG A 30 -6.37 -10.27 6.34
C ARG A 30 -5.27 -10.36 7.40
N TYR A 31 -4.89 -9.23 7.98
CA TYR A 31 -3.90 -9.16 9.05
C TYR A 31 -4.39 -8.28 10.20
N PHE A 32 -3.87 -8.50 11.41
CA PHE A 32 -4.22 -7.69 12.57
C PHE A 32 -3.33 -6.45 12.64
N SER A 33 -3.93 -5.26 12.64
CA SER A 33 -3.21 -4.01 12.95
C SER A 33 -3.40 -3.66 14.42
N GLN A 34 -2.28 -3.55 15.14
CA GLN A 34 -2.26 -3.11 16.54
C GLN A 34 -2.73 -1.66 16.68
N GLN A 35 -2.33 -0.78 15.74
CA GLN A 35 -2.68 0.64 15.76
C GLN A 35 -4.16 0.86 15.50
N ALA A 36 -4.76 0.08 14.59
CA ALA A 36 -6.19 0.15 14.33
C ALA A 36 -7.02 -0.63 15.37
N GLY A 37 -6.41 -1.51 16.18
CA GLY A 37 -7.11 -2.40 17.10
C GLY A 37 -8.04 -3.41 16.42
N ARG A 38 -7.85 -3.67 15.12
CA ARG A 38 -8.74 -4.51 14.31
C ARG A 38 -8.01 -5.27 13.20
N HIS A 39 -8.69 -6.26 12.65
CA HIS A 39 -8.24 -6.90 11.42
C HIS A 39 -8.48 -5.96 10.23
N VAL A 40 -7.44 -5.77 9.42
CA VAL A 40 -7.44 -5.00 8.19
C VAL A 40 -7.39 -5.98 7.01
N SER A 41 -8.14 -5.66 5.97
CA SER A 41 -8.15 -6.43 4.72
C SER A 41 -7.38 -5.64 3.68
N ALA A 42 -6.37 -6.26 3.08
CA ALA A 42 -5.53 -5.66 2.06
C ALA A 42 -5.54 -6.53 0.80
N PRO A 43 -5.33 -5.95 -0.40
CA PRO A 43 -5.14 -6.75 -1.60
C PRO A 43 -3.90 -7.64 -1.47
N HIS A 44 -3.89 -8.81 -2.10
CA HIS A 44 -2.70 -9.68 -2.11
C HIS A 44 -1.48 -9.01 -2.75
N VAL A 45 -1.70 -8.10 -3.71
CA VAL A 45 -0.64 -7.33 -4.36
C VAL A 45 -0.94 -5.83 -4.18
N ALA A 46 -0.05 -5.13 -3.48
CA ALA A 46 -0.05 -3.67 -3.37
C ALA A 46 1.20 -3.09 -4.06
N THR A 47 1.03 -2.00 -4.82
CA THR A 47 2.15 -1.32 -5.49
C THR A 47 2.64 -0.15 -4.66
N ALA A 48 3.76 -0.34 -3.96
CA ALA A 48 4.47 0.71 -3.24
C ALA A 48 5.43 1.46 -4.17
N ARG A 49 5.36 2.79 -4.18
CA ARG A 49 6.26 3.68 -4.94
C ARG A 49 7.60 3.90 -4.25
N PHE A 50 7.63 3.70 -2.94
CA PHE A 50 8.79 3.89 -2.09
C PHE A 50 8.97 2.64 -1.26
N ALA A 51 10.19 2.38 -0.81
CA ALA A 51 10.52 1.26 0.04
C ALA A 51 11.27 1.71 1.30
N ILE A 52 11.43 0.80 2.26
CA ILE A 52 12.12 1.11 3.52
C ILE A 52 13.55 1.64 3.26
N GLY A 53 13.92 2.69 3.98
CA GLY A 53 15.17 3.41 3.84
C GLY A 53 15.15 4.54 2.79
N ASP A 54 14.12 4.65 1.95
CA ASP A 54 14.02 5.78 1.02
C ASP A 54 13.80 7.09 1.76
N VAL A 55 14.52 8.13 1.33
CA VAL A 55 14.31 9.49 1.79
C VAL A 55 13.23 10.14 0.95
N VAL A 56 12.21 10.66 1.62
CA VAL A 56 11.04 11.28 1.01
C VAL A 56 10.75 12.62 1.69
N LYS A 57 9.96 13.44 1.00
CA LYS A 57 9.37 14.66 1.56
C LYS A 57 7.89 14.72 1.30
N HIS A 58 7.19 15.46 2.15
CA HIS A 58 5.77 15.67 1.97
C HIS A 58 5.53 16.71 0.85
N ARG A 59 4.43 16.54 0.10
CA ARG A 59 4.10 17.40 -1.06
C ARG A 59 3.69 18.83 -0.68
N LEU A 60 2.97 18.96 0.42
CA LEU A 60 2.36 20.22 0.88
C LEU A 60 3.04 20.80 2.13
N PHE A 61 3.20 19.98 3.17
CA PHE A 61 3.93 20.33 4.38
C PHE A 61 5.45 20.24 4.21
N ASP A 62 6.17 21.10 4.90
CA ASP A 62 7.62 21.19 4.82
C ASP A 62 8.28 20.28 5.87
N PHE A 63 8.30 18.98 5.56
CA PHE A 63 9.07 18.00 6.33
C PHE A 63 9.63 16.92 5.41
N ARG A 64 10.73 16.33 5.88
CA ARG A 64 11.42 15.22 5.23
C ARG A 64 11.47 14.03 6.16
N GLY A 65 11.68 12.84 5.63
CA GLY A 65 11.82 11.65 6.47
C GLY A 65 12.34 10.45 5.72
N VAL A 66 12.74 9.44 6.49
CA VAL A 66 13.08 8.12 5.96
C VAL A 66 11.96 7.13 6.27
N ILE A 67 11.59 6.33 5.28
CA ILE A 67 10.60 5.26 5.46
C ILE A 67 11.21 4.16 6.32
N PHE A 68 10.53 3.75 7.38
CA PHE A 68 10.94 2.61 8.20
C PHE A 68 9.93 1.46 8.23
N ASP A 69 8.67 1.72 7.86
CA ASP A 69 7.62 0.70 7.75
C ASP A 69 6.56 1.07 6.69
N ILE A 70 5.82 0.08 6.19
CA ILE A 70 4.85 0.22 5.09
C ILE A 70 3.62 -0.63 5.36
N ASP A 71 2.45 0.02 5.42
CA ASP A 71 1.16 -0.65 5.40
C ASP A 71 0.61 -0.71 3.97
N PRO A 72 0.13 -1.87 3.47
CA PRO A 72 -0.40 -2.00 2.10
C PRO A 72 -1.68 -1.20 1.86
N VAL A 73 -2.42 -0.89 2.93
CA VAL A 73 -3.64 -0.08 2.98
C VAL A 73 -3.67 0.73 4.28
N PHE A 74 -4.65 1.59 4.47
CA PHE A 74 -4.82 2.30 5.74
C PHE A 74 -5.00 1.34 6.91
N ALA A 75 -4.06 1.36 7.86
CA ALA A 75 -4.02 0.47 9.01
C ALA A 75 -3.90 1.21 10.36
N ASN A 76 -4.41 2.44 10.46
CA ASN A 76 -4.45 3.20 11.72
C ASN A 76 -5.89 3.31 12.27
N SER A 77 -6.08 3.98 13.42
CA SER A 77 -7.39 4.12 14.07
C SER A 77 -8.35 4.97 13.24
N ASP A 78 -9.65 4.64 13.33
CA ASP A 78 -10.69 5.43 12.67
C ASP A 78 -10.80 6.85 13.26
N GLU A 79 -10.53 7.00 14.57
CA GLU A 79 -10.45 8.31 15.24
C GLU A 79 -9.39 9.21 14.61
N TRP A 80 -8.20 8.67 14.33
CA TRP A 80 -7.14 9.42 13.64
C TRP A 80 -7.60 9.81 12.24
N TYR A 81 -8.23 8.89 11.50
CA TYR A 81 -8.75 9.19 10.16
C TYR A 81 -9.82 10.29 10.17
N GLU A 82 -10.69 10.28 11.18
CA GLU A 82 -11.76 11.26 11.35
C GLU A 82 -11.22 12.64 11.75
N SER A 83 -10.08 12.68 12.46
CA SER A 83 -9.39 13.94 12.79
C SER A 83 -8.86 14.69 11.56
N ILE A 84 -8.66 14.00 10.44
CA ILE A 84 -8.29 14.64 9.16
C ILE A 84 -9.52 15.35 8.59
N PRO A 85 -9.40 16.62 8.17
CA PRO A 85 -10.45 17.34 7.43
C PRO A 85 -10.96 16.53 6.25
N ALA A 86 -12.27 16.46 6.07
CA ALA A 86 -12.92 15.53 5.13
C ALA A 86 -12.44 15.70 3.67
N ASP A 87 -12.09 16.92 3.28
CA ASP A 87 -11.54 17.32 1.99
C ASP A 87 -10.09 16.89 1.76
N MET A 88 -9.35 16.58 2.84
CA MET A 88 -7.95 16.14 2.79
C MET A 88 -7.77 14.65 3.11
N ARG A 89 -8.86 13.91 3.36
CA ARG A 89 -8.80 12.48 3.69
C ARG A 89 -8.27 11.67 2.51
N PRO A 90 -7.14 10.96 2.68
CA PRO A 90 -6.62 10.12 1.61
C PRO A 90 -7.50 8.87 1.42
N PRO A 91 -7.62 8.34 0.19
CA PRO A 91 -8.18 7.00 -0.04
C PRO A 91 -7.47 5.96 0.83
N ARG A 92 -8.25 5.02 1.39
CA ARG A 92 -7.73 3.99 2.31
C ARG A 92 -7.09 2.80 1.58
N ASP A 93 -7.41 2.61 0.30
CA ASP A 93 -6.99 1.52 -0.59
C ASP A 93 -5.67 1.81 -1.31
N GLN A 94 -4.69 2.33 -0.58
CA GLN A 94 -3.34 2.60 -1.09
C GLN A 94 -2.31 2.38 0.02
N PRO A 95 -1.02 2.23 -0.31
CA PRO A 95 0.02 2.13 0.71
C PRO A 95 0.11 3.38 1.59
N PHE A 96 0.30 3.16 2.88
CA PHE A 96 0.65 4.18 3.88
C PHE A 96 2.04 3.88 4.42
N TYR A 97 2.77 4.92 4.77
CA TYR A 97 4.18 4.85 5.14
C TYR A 97 4.38 5.41 6.54
N HIS A 98 5.21 4.72 7.33
CA HIS A 98 5.73 5.26 8.59
C HIS A 98 7.12 5.85 8.34
N LEU A 99 7.31 7.09 8.78
CA LEU A 99 8.49 7.89 8.54
C LEU A 99 9.13 8.30 9.86
N LEU A 100 10.45 8.19 9.96
CA LEU A 100 11.23 8.99 10.90
C LEU A 100 11.42 10.35 10.23
N ALA A 101 10.65 11.35 10.67
CA ALA A 101 10.55 12.66 10.03
C ALA A 101 11.25 13.76 10.82
N GLU A 102 11.69 14.79 10.12
CA GLU A 102 12.26 16.01 10.67
C GLU A 102 11.64 17.25 10.02
N ASN A 103 11.62 18.34 10.77
CA ASN A 103 11.43 19.69 10.28
C ASN A 103 12.44 20.64 10.95
N GLU A 104 12.35 21.94 10.69
CA GLU A 104 13.28 22.94 11.25
C GLU A 104 13.32 22.99 12.79
N GLU A 105 12.30 22.46 13.47
CA GLU A 105 12.14 22.59 14.93
C GLU A 105 12.34 21.27 15.69
N SER A 106 12.07 20.13 15.06
CA SER A 106 11.93 18.85 15.77
C SER A 106 12.01 17.62 14.86
N SER A 107 12.23 16.46 15.49
CA SER A 107 12.12 15.14 14.87
C SER A 107 10.95 14.34 15.49
N TYR A 108 10.19 13.61 14.67
CA TYR A 108 8.99 12.87 15.10
C TYR A 108 8.66 11.71 14.14
N VAL A 109 7.74 10.82 14.55
CA VAL A 109 7.21 9.76 13.68
C VAL A 109 5.98 10.27 12.94
N ALA A 110 5.97 10.12 11.60
CA ALA A 110 4.84 10.51 10.76
C ALA A 110 4.21 9.30 10.07
N TYR A 111 2.88 9.33 9.89
CA TYR A 111 2.11 8.33 9.16
C TYR A 111 1.41 8.99 7.96
N VAL A 112 1.81 8.62 6.74
CA VAL A 112 1.50 9.40 5.53
C VAL A 112 1.07 8.50 4.36
N SER A 113 0.08 8.95 3.59
CA SER A 113 -0.36 8.24 2.37
C SER A 113 0.64 8.36 1.22
N GLN A 114 0.72 7.33 0.37
CA GLN A 114 1.60 7.29 -0.80
C GLN A 114 1.52 8.53 -1.70
N GLN A 115 0.30 8.99 -1.99
CA GLN A 115 0.07 10.13 -2.88
C GLN A 115 0.64 11.46 -2.34
N ASN A 116 0.86 11.56 -1.03
CA ASN A 116 1.35 12.77 -0.37
C ASN A 116 2.87 12.84 -0.27
N LEU A 117 3.59 11.83 -0.78
CA LEU A 117 5.04 11.75 -0.71
C LEU A 117 5.70 12.00 -2.08
N MET A 118 6.90 12.54 -2.03
CA MET A 118 7.83 12.70 -3.15
C MET A 118 9.20 12.16 -2.76
N ALA A 119 9.88 11.50 -3.69
CA ALA A 119 11.27 11.08 -3.48
C ALA A 119 12.17 12.31 -3.28
N ASP A 120 13.12 12.20 -2.36
CA ASP A 120 14.07 13.27 -2.06
C ASP A 120 15.49 12.72 -1.77
N PRO A 121 16.05 11.85 -2.65
CA PRO A 121 17.30 11.14 -2.38
C PRO A 121 18.53 12.06 -2.39
N ASP A 122 18.48 13.17 -3.13
CA ASP A 122 19.65 14.02 -3.39
C ASP A 122 19.90 15.11 -2.32
N THR A 123 18.93 15.32 -1.43
CA THR A 123 18.97 16.35 -0.38
C THR A 123 19.77 15.90 0.86
N GLY A 124 20.34 14.69 0.83
CA GLY A 124 21.19 14.16 1.88
C GLY A 124 20.41 13.45 3.01
N PRO A 125 21.11 13.15 4.13
CA PRO A 125 20.49 12.46 5.26
C PRO A 125 19.40 13.30 5.93
N VAL A 126 18.61 12.63 6.75
CA VAL A 126 17.65 13.17 7.72
C VAL A 126 18.28 13.08 9.12
N GLU A 127 17.95 14.00 10.01
CA GLU A 127 18.31 14.03 11.42
C GLU A 127 17.13 13.55 12.28
N HIS A 128 17.25 12.33 12.80
CA HIS A 128 16.29 11.78 13.74
C HIS A 128 17.01 10.83 14.72
N PRO A 129 16.76 10.94 16.05
CA PRO A 129 17.53 10.22 17.07
C PRO A 129 17.45 8.68 16.93
N SER A 130 16.31 8.15 16.48
CA SER A 130 16.12 6.71 16.25
C SER A 130 16.75 6.16 14.95
N LEU A 131 17.44 6.97 14.14
CA LEU A 131 18.07 6.48 12.91
C LEU A 131 19.12 5.41 13.17
N ASP A 132 20.00 5.64 14.15
CA ASP A 132 21.11 4.75 14.49
C ASP A 132 20.63 3.41 15.08
N GLU A 133 19.41 3.38 15.61
CA GLU A 133 18.79 2.16 16.11
C GLU A 133 18.38 1.24 14.95
N MET A 134 17.88 1.80 13.85
CA MET A 134 17.24 1.07 12.75
C MET A 134 18.11 0.89 11.50
N PHE A 135 19.04 1.81 11.24
CA PHE A 135 19.82 1.85 10.00
C PHE A 135 21.34 1.81 10.26
N ASP A 136 22.08 1.13 9.40
CA ASP A 136 23.56 1.08 9.43
C ASP A 136 24.20 2.38 8.87
N GLY A 137 23.38 3.29 8.34
CA GLY A 137 23.78 4.58 7.80
C GLY A 137 23.22 4.88 6.41
N TYR A 138 23.47 6.12 5.97
CA TYR A 138 23.03 6.66 4.69
C TYR A 138 24.09 6.45 3.59
N ARG A 139 23.69 5.86 2.45
CA ARG A 139 24.55 5.58 1.29
C ARG A 139 23.73 5.69 0.00
N ASN A 140 24.25 6.41 -0.99
CA ASN A 140 23.67 6.50 -2.34
C ASN A 140 22.18 6.92 -2.35
N GLY A 141 21.81 7.96 -1.59
CA GLY A 141 20.43 8.46 -1.58
C GLY A 141 19.46 7.71 -0.66
N ARG A 142 19.92 6.68 0.06
CA ARG A 142 19.06 5.79 0.86
C ARG A 142 19.72 5.32 2.15
N TYR A 143 18.93 5.02 3.17
CA TYR A 143 19.37 4.31 4.37
C TYR A 143 19.34 2.80 4.19
N ARG A 144 20.33 2.10 4.77
CA ARG A 144 20.36 0.64 4.80
C ARG A 144 19.88 0.14 6.15
N LEU A 145 18.83 -0.69 6.16
CA LEU A 145 18.39 -1.37 7.38
C LEU A 145 19.54 -2.20 7.98
N ARG A 146 19.64 -2.17 9.31
CA ARG A 146 20.60 -3.00 10.03
C ARG A 146 20.28 -4.47 9.81
N ARG A 147 21.31 -5.29 9.58
CA ARG A 147 21.13 -6.73 9.33
C ARG A 147 20.43 -7.47 10.48
N SER A 148 20.52 -6.98 11.71
CA SER A 148 19.82 -7.56 12.87
C SER A 148 18.30 -7.38 12.84
N LEU A 149 17.79 -6.49 11.99
CA LEU A 149 16.36 -6.19 11.85
C LEU A 149 15.75 -6.74 10.55
N SER A 150 16.57 -7.35 9.69
CA SER A 150 16.10 -8.08 8.51
C SER A 150 15.84 -9.53 8.91
N HIS A 151 14.59 -9.90 9.21
CA HIS A 151 14.17 -11.30 9.41
C HIS A 151 13.70 -11.94 8.10
#